data_AF-A0A7X8Q7U6-F1
#
_entry.id   AF-A0A7X8Q7U6-F1
#
_cell.length_a   1.000
_cell.length_b   1.000
_cell.length_c   1.000
_cell.angle_alpha   90.00
_cell.angle_beta   90.00
_cell.angle_gamma   90.00
#
_symmetry.space_group_name_H-M   'P 1'
#
loop_
_entity.id
_entity.type
_entity.pdbx_description
1 polymer ?
#
loop_
_entity_poly.entity_id
_entity_poly.type
_entity_poly.pdbx_seq_one_letter_code
_entity_poly.pdbx_strand_id
1 'polypeptide(L)'
;MPRVKGKEQLCSCEQKYFKSIQGFGEHTLFERYTDIENVVNKKVDKKYHHFLAQPVIEGDTITWFSKPYNETPSRFTELQGEELTKYDIIKKNTIAHYQKNIEILKNEGQNSEAETLQNSIKFINDDFVYCYDGIVVLGIWGMQLRENIRESIGTISKNLFKEKKKSIIVSPDIDEPSQPEIETPEKPIENPFTIRFNAGDNGNLSGNTELQKHSGEIISESEVPKVEPKAGYEFTGWDKNPNDYGVTGETIFTAQYSPIVPPITRLPWYKRFWNWLRNLFLGKGCLKWLLWLLLLLLLILLLIWLLRGCDSERVRPIPSPIDDKPWIHDDPRVGDGGGIYDPGNPYEKVPTPPDYRDVLPPNQGEMPPIDTTKIIREPGKPVIISNRLNVLMENEDKSIMDLAKEFKAKYPDDKYKVVYYDDVVKRMQIEVPPEERLKLKTEIPEKFAPDYELFIFDESLFEGGYTPNDPAFSSTDKSWYLKSINAPNAWDITKGSA
;
A
#
# COMPACT_ATOMS: atom_id res chain seq x y z
N MET A 1 -2.22 21.77 10.40
CA MET A 1 -1.07 20.85 10.24
C MET A 1 -0.65 20.39 11.62
N PRO A 2 -0.49 19.09 11.84
CA PRO A 2 -0.12 18.54 13.14
C PRO A 2 1.26 19.05 13.55
N ARG A 3 1.43 19.35 14.84
CA ARG A 3 2.71 19.77 15.43
C ARG A 3 3.01 18.90 16.64
N VAL A 4 4.24 18.38 16.69
CA VAL A 4 4.76 17.62 17.83
C VAL A 4 5.89 18.42 18.46
N LYS A 5 5.81 18.67 19.77
CA LYS A 5 6.79 19.50 20.49
C LYS A 5 8.18 18.87 20.38
N GLY A 6 9.16 19.64 19.89
CA GLY A 6 10.55 19.21 19.79
C GLY A 6 10.85 18.21 18.65
N LYS A 7 9.92 18.01 17.70
CA LYS A 7 10.10 17.17 16.51
C LYS A 7 9.74 17.96 15.24
N GLU A 8 10.36 17.62 14.11
CA GLU A 8 10.08 18.19 12.79
C GLU A 8 9.32 17.17 11.93
N GLN A 9 8.48 17.65 11.00
CA GLN A 9 7.77 16.80 10.05
C GLN A 9 8.76 16.16 9.07
N LEU A 10 8.62 14.86 8.83
CA LEU A 10 9.45 14.10 7.92
C LEU A 10 8.67 13.76 6.64
N CYS A 11 7.58 13.01 6.78
CA CYS A 11 6.74 12.64 5.65
C CYS A 11 5.29 12.41 6.07
N SER A 12 4.38 12.36 5.11
CA SER A 12 2.99 11.94 5.32
C SER A 12 2.55 10.91 4.29
N CYS A 13 1.64 10.03 4.68
CA CYS A 13 1.05 9.02 3.81
C CYS A 13 -0.44 8.82 4.09
N GLU A 14 -1.18 8.34 3.09
CA GLU A 14 -2.59 7.94 3.25
C GLU A 14 -2.71 6.44 3.51
N GLN A 15 -3.57 6.03 4.44
CA GLN A 15 -3.71 4.63 4.85
C GLN A 15 -4.15 3.70 3.72
N LYS A 16 -4.86 4.21 2.71
CA LYS A 16 -5.37 3.43 1.56
C LYS A 16 -4.26 2.69 0.80
N TYR A 17 -3.03 3.21 0.81
CA TYR A 17 -1.87 2.62 0.13
C TYR A 17 -1.27 1.42 0.87
N PHE A 18 -1.68 1.17 2.11
CA PHE A 18 -1.07 0.14 2.95
C PHE A 18 -2.02 -1.02 3.23
N LYS A 19 -1.45 -2.18 3.49
CA LYS A 19 -2.08 -3.42 3.98
C LYS A 19 -1.37 -3.85 5.27
N SER A 20 -1.97 -4.81 5.98
CA SER A 20 -1.34 -5.43 7.16
C SER A 20 -0.93 -4.42 8.25
N ILE A 21 -1.79 -3.44 8.56
CA ILE A 21 -1.53 -2.47 9.64
C ILE A 21 -1.39 -3.23 10.96
N GLN A 22 -0.23 -3.14 11.59
CA GLN A 22 0.05 -3.85 12.84
C GLN A 22 -0.64 -3.15 14.03
N GLY A 23 -1.09 -3.95 14.98
CA GLY A 23 -1.82 -3.48 16.16
C GLY A 23 -2.04 -4.61 17.16
N PHE A 24 -2.69 -4.26 18.28
CA PHE A 24 -3.10 -5.20 19.31
C PHE A 24 -4.61 -5.09 19.52
N GLY A 25 -5.35 -6.14 19.14
CA GLY A 25 -6.81 -6.13 19.20
C GLY A 25 -7.39 -5.09 18.24
N GLU A 26 -8.18 -4.15 18.78
CA GLU A 26 -8.83 -3.07 18.01
C GLU A 26 -7.94 -1.82 17.83
N HIS A 27 -6.80 -1.74 18.54
CA HIS A 27 -5.92 -0.57 18.53
C HIS A 27 -4.70 -0.78 17.62
N THR A 28 -4.38 0.24 16.82
CA THR A 28 -3.16 0.24 16.00
C THR A 28 -1.92 0.49 16.85
N LEU A 29 -0.73 0.10 16.36
CA LEU A 29 0.53 0.42 17.04
C LEU A 29 0.74 1.95 17.19
N PHE A 30 0.15 2.75 16.30
CA PHE A 30 0.32 4.20 16.27
C PHE A 30 -0.37 4.88 17.45
N GLU A 31 -1.55 4.41 17.84
CA GLU A 31 -2.27 4.88 19.03
C GLU A 31 -1.48 4.60 20.31
N ARG A 32 -0.61 3.58 20.28
CA ARG A 32 0.24 3.17 21.40
C ARG A 32 1.70 3.60 21.23
N TYR A 33 1.97 4.63 20.41
CA TYR A 33 3.34 5.10 20.17
C TYR A 33 4.10 5.43 21.48
N THR A 34 3.44 6.05 22.45
CA THR A 34 4.06 6.38 23.75
C THR A 34 4.55 5.14 24.48
N ASP A 35 3.83 4.02 24.39
CA ASP A 35 4.26 2.74 24.99
C ASP A 35 5.51 2.22 24.27
N ILE A 36 5.52 2.28 22.94
CA ILE A 36 6.67 1.89 22.11
C ILE A 36 7.90 2.74 22.45
N GLU A 37 7.72 4.06 22.53
CA GLU A 37 8.79 5.01 22.86
C GLU A 37 9.36 4.74 24.25
N ASN A 38 8.51 4.39 25.23
CA ASN A 38 8.96 3.99 26.57
C ASN A 38 9.79 2.69 26.55
N VAL A 39 9.38 1.69 25.77
CA VAL A 39 10.13 0.44 25.62
C VAL A 39 11.48 0.72 24.96
N VAL A 40 11.51 1.51 23.88
CA VAL A 40 12.75 1.95 23.21
C VAL A 40 13.67 2.67 24.19
N ASN A 41 13.16 3.65 24.94
CA ASN A 41 13.95 4.42 25.91
C ASN A 41 14.56 3.55 27.02
N LYS A 42 13.86 2.49 27.42
CA LYS A 42 14.29 1.59 28.51
C LYS A 42 15.27 0.50 28.05
N LYS A 43 15.10 -0.02 26.83
CA LYS A 43 15.77 -1.25 26.38
C LYS A 43 16.74 -1.04 25.22
N VAL A 44 16.53 -0.03 24.38
CA VAL A 44 17.37 0.25 23.22
C VAL A 44 18.46 1.26 23.60
N ASP A 45 19.63 1.19 22.94
CA ASP A 45 20.72 2.14 23.20
C ASP A 45 20.34 3.54 22.70
N LYS A 46 20.75 4.58 23.44
CA LYS A 46 20.40 5.99 23.15
C LYS A 46 20.67 6.42 21.70
N LYS A 47 21.74 5.92 21.09
CA LYS A 47 22.09 6.25 19.69
C LYS A 47 21.06 5.78 18.66
N TYR A 48 20.20 4.81 19.01
CA TYR A 48 19.19 4.25 18.11
C TYR A 48 17.75 4.66 18.46
N HIS A 49 17.54 5.47 19.51
CA HIS A 49 16.20 5.89 19.95
C HIS A 49 15.39 6.60 18.87
N HIS A 50 16.07 7.24 17.92
CA HIS A 50 15.45 8.03 16.86
C HIS A 50 14.99 7.20 15.66
N PHE A 51 15.19 5.88 15.67
CA PHE A 51 14.91 5.04 14.50
C PHE A 51 13.44 5.04 14.10
N LEU A 52 12.49 5.06 15.04
CA LEU A 52 11.06 5.04 14.73
C LEU A 52 10.47 6.45 14.75
N ALA A 53 9.99 6.94 13.61
CA ALA A 53 9.29 8.22 13.52
C ALA A 53 7.98 8.19 14.33
N GLN A 54 7.58 9.34 14.88
CA GLN A 54 6.33 9.47 15.62
C GLN A 54 5.15 9.69 14.68
N PRO A 55 4.13 8.83 14.69
CA PRO A 55 2.91 9.03 13.91
C PRO A 55 1.96 10.02 14.58
N VAL A 56 1.27 10.82 13.78
CA VAL A 56 0.08 11.60 14.14
C VAL A 56 -0.98 11.34 13.09
N ILE A 57 -2.14 10.84 13.51
CA ILE A 57 -3.24 10.45 12.62
C ILE A 57 -4.26 11.60 12.56
N GLU A 58 -4.56 12.09 11.36
CA GLU A 58 -5.62 13.05 11.07
C GLU A 58 -6.51 12.48 9.95
N GLY A 59 -7.66 11.90 10.32
CA GLY A 59 -8.52 11.18 9.37
C GLY A 59 -7.80 9.97 8.75
N ASP A 60 -7.73 9.93 7.43
CA ASP A 60 -7.07 8.86 6.67
C ASP A 60 -5.57 9.10 6.43
N THR A 61 -5.04 10.25 6.87
CA THR A 61 -3.64 10.64 6.68
C THR A 61 -2.84 10.45 7.96
N ILE A 62 -1.66 9.83 7.83
CA ILE A 62 -0.68 9.71 8.91
C ILE A 62 0.50 10.62 8.59
N THR A 63 0.81 11.54 9.49
CA THR A 63 1.99 12.40 9.42
C THR A 63 3.05 11.90 10.39
N TRP A 64 4.28 11.75 9.91
CA TRP A 64 5.39 11.18 10.64
C TRP A 64 6.40 12.26 11.01
N PHE A 65 6.77 12.28 12.29
CA PHE A 65 7.66 13.28 12.88
C PHE A 65 8.96 12.63 13.33
N SER A 66 10.06 13.35 13.16
CA SER A 66 11.38 12.89 13.55
C SER A 66 12.11 13.95 14.36
N LYS A 67 13.29 13.59 14.87
CA LYS A 67 14.16 14.55 15.54
C LYS A 67 14.45 15.72 14.60
N PRO A 68 14.58 16.98 15.10
CA PRO A 68 15.01 18.09 14.28
C PRO A 68 16.33 17.77 13.58
N TYR A 69 16.41 18.10 12.30
CA TYR A 69 17.53 17.77 11.43
C TYR A 69 18.36 19.01 11.09
N ASN A 70 19.68 18.88 10.97
CA ASN A 70 20.55 19.94 10.48
C ASN A 70 20.80 19.79 8.98
N GLU A 71 21.00 18.56 8.52
CA GLU A 71 21.09 18.18 7.11
C GLU A 71 19.71 17.88 6.53
N THR A 72 19.53 18.11 5.22
CA THR A 72 18.28 17.75 4.54
C THR A 72 18.12 16.22 4.53
N PRO A 73 17.01 15.68 5.07
CA PRO A 73 16.71 14.25 4.98
C PRO A 73 16.69 13.77 3.54
N SER A 74 17.39 12.67 3.26
CA SER A 74 17.38 12.00 1.96
C SER A 74 16.86 10.58 2.13
N ARG A 75 16.10 10.04 1.17
CA ARG A 75 15.64 8.64 1.26
C ARG A 75 16.81 7.69 1.03
N PHE A 76 16.76 6.53 1.66
CA PHE A 76 17.81 5.52 1.52
C PHE A 76 18.00 5.10 0.05
N THR A 77 16.90 4.96 -0.71
CA THR A 77 16.93 4.61 -2.14
C THR A 77 17.47 5.71 -3.06
N GLU A 78 17.56 6.94 -2.57
CA GLU A 78 18.11 8.08 -3.30
C GLU A 78 19.62 8.27 -3.07
N LEU A 79 20.21 7.56 -2.09
CA LEU A 79 21.63 7.67 -1.77
C LEU A 79 22.51 6.94 -2.79
N GLN A 80 23.69 7.49 -3.06
CA GLN A 80 24.71 6.90 -3.93
C GLN A 80 26.11 7.00 -3.33
N GLY A 81 27.04 6.16 -3.81
CA GLY A 81 28.47 6.24 -3.49
C GLY A 81 28.81 6.00 -2.01
N GLU A 82 29.69 6.84 -1.45
CA GLU A 82 30.18 6.71 -0.08
C GLU A 82 29.08 6.92 0.98
N GLU A 83 28.13 7.84 0.74
CA GLU A 83 27.03 8.10 1.68
C GLU A 83 26.08 6.90 1.77
N LEU A 84 25.79 6.21 0.65
CA LEU A 84 25.02 4.96 0.67
C LEU A 84 25.71 3.91 1.53
N THR A 85 27.03 3.74 1.36
CA THR A 85 27.80 2.75 2.13
C THR A 85 27.77 3.07 3.62
N LYS A 86 27.98 4.35 3.99
CA LYS A 86 27.92 4.84 5.36
C LYS A 86 26.54 4.58 5.99
N TYR A 87 25.46 4.96 5.34
CA TYR A 87 24.11 4.81 5.86
C TYR A 87 23.61 3.36 5.84
N ASP A 88 24.07 2.51 4.92
CA ASP A 88 23.79 1.07 4.93
C ASP A 88 24.38 0.39 6.17
N ILE A 89 25.61 0.74 6.55
CA ILE A 89 26.23 0.26 7.80
C ILE A 89 25.42 0.73 9.01
N ILE A 90 25.03 2.00 9.06
CA ILE A 90 24.22 2.56 10.16
C ILE A 90 22.86 1.85 10.23
N LYS A 91 22.19 1.63 9.09
CA LYS A 91 20.92 0.91 8.98
C LYS A 91 21.02 -0.51 9.51
N LYS A 92 21.98 -1.29 9.02
CA LYS A 92 22.22 -2.68 9.44
C LYS A 92 22.50 -2.77 10.95
N ASN A 93 23.36 -1.90 11.47
CA ASN A 93 23.68 -1.87 12.89
C ASN A 93 22.47 -1.52 13.76
N THR A 94 21.63 -0.58 13.29
CA THR A 94 20.42 -0.17 14.00
C THR A 94 19.41 -1.32 14.05
N ILE A 95 19.12 -1.94 12.91
CA ILE A 95 18.16 -3.07 12.83
C ILE A 95 18.63 -4.25 13.67
N ALA A 96 19.92 -4.63 13.55
CA ALA A 96 20.49 -5.72 14.33
C ALA A 96 20.39 -5.45 15.85
N HIS A 97 20.57 -4.20 16.27
CA HIS A 97 20.43 -3.82 17.68
C HIS A 97 18.99 -3.96 18.18
N TYR A 98 18.00 -3.56 17.38
CA TYR A 98 16.59 -3.77 17.71
C TYR A 98 16.25 -5.26 17.78
N GLN A 99 16.69 -6.06 16.80
CA GLN A 99 16.46 -7.51 16.77
C GLN A 99 17.07 -8.21 18.00
N LYS A 100 18.31 -7.87 18.36
CA LYS A 100 18.97 -8.36 19.56
C LYS A 100 18.18 -8.05 20.84
N ASN A 101 17.68 -6.82 20.97
CA ASN A 101 16.89 -6.44 22.14
C ASN A 101 15.52 -7.13 22.20
N ILE A 102 14.90 -7.39 21.05
CA ILE A 102 13.68 -8.20 20.97
C ILE A 102 13.95 -9.62 21.47
N GLU A 103 15.06 -10.24 21.09
CA GLU A 103 15.45 -11.57 21.58
C GLU A 103 15.71 -11.58 23.09
N ILE A 104 16.41 -10.57 23.60
CA ILE A 104 16.63 -10.40 25.04
C ILE A 104 15.29 -10.32 25.79
N LEU A 105 14.35 -9.49 25.31
CA LEU A 105 13.02 -9.36 25.93
C LEU A 105 12.25 -10.68 25.93
N LYS A 106 12.32 -11.46 24.84
CA LYS A 106 11.70 -12.80 24.79
C LYS A 106 12.29 -13.73 25.83
N ASN A 107 13.62 -13.73 25.96
CA ASN A 107 14.33 -14.57 26.94
C ASN A 107 14.04 -14.15 28.39
N GLU A 108 13.79 -12.86 28.63
CA GLU A 108 13.38 -12.31 29.94
C GLU A 108 11.89 -12.54 30.25
N GLY A 109 11.12 -13.14 29.34
CA GLY A 109 9.67 -13.36 29.49
C GLY A 109 8.81 -12.10 29.27
N GLN A 110 9.39 -11.01 28.79
CA GLN A 110 8.72 -9.75 28.45
C GLN A 110 8.11 -9.83 27.03
N ASN A 111 7.18 -10.77 26.85
CA ASN A 111 6.63 -11.11 25.54
C ASN A 111 5.85 -9.96 24.88
N SER A 112 5.14 -9.15 25.67
CA SER A 112 4.35 -8.03 25.14
C SER A 112 5.24 -6.92 24.58
N GLU A 113 6.30 -6.54 25.28
CA GLU A 113 7.28 -5.55 24.83
C GLU A 113 8.07 -6.08 23.63
N ALA A 114 8.45 -7.35 23.65
CA ALA A 114 9.12 -8.01 22.53
C ALA A 114 8.26 -8.01 21.26
N GLU A 115 6.99 -8.40 21.37
CA GLU A 115 6.05 -8.42 20.25
C GLU A 115 5.78 -7.00 19.73
N THR A 116 5.67 -6.02 20.64
CA THR A 116 5.48 -4.60 20.29
C THR A 116 6.64 -4.07 19.44
N LEU A 117 7.88 -4.29 19.87
CA LEU A 117 9.07 -3.91 19.09
C LEU A 117 9.16 -4.70 17.79
N GLN A 118 8.89 -6.01 17.83
CA GLN A 118 8.95 -6.88 16.65
C GLN A 118 7.96 -6.43 15.58
N ASN A 119 6.72 -6.11 15.95
CA ASN A 119 5.71 -5.63 15.02
C ASN A 119 6.02 -4.21 14.49
N SER A 120 6.68 -3.38 15.29
CA SER A 120 7.12 -2.04 14.85
C SER A 120 8.15 -2.11 13.72
N ILE A 121 9.10 -3.05 13.79
CA ILE A 121 10.16 -3.21 12.77
C ILE A 121 9.90 -4.36 11.77
N LYS A 122 8.69 -4.92 11.75
CA LYS A 122 8.35 -6.08 10.92
C LYS A 122 8.41 -5.79 9.43
N PHE A 123 7.96 -4.60 9.05
CA PHE A 123 7.93 -4.13 7.67
C PHE A 123 8.86 -2.94 7.55
N ILE A 124 10.05 -3.18 7.00
CA ILE A 124 11.04 -2.15 6.68
C ILE A 124 11.09 -2.07 5.17
N ASN A 125 10.67 -0.92 4.62
CA ASN A 125 10.83 -0.61 3.21
C ASN A 125 11.83 0.54 3.09
N ASP A 126 12.88 0.32 2.28
CA ASP A 126 13.97 1.27 2.07
C ASP A 126 13.50 2.62 1.49
N ASP A 127 12.39 2.63 0.75
CA ASP A 127 11.75 3.86 0.24
C ASP A 127 11.22 4.78 1.36
N PHE A 128 11.01 4.23 2.55
CA PHE A 128 10.51 4.96 3.72
C PHE A 128 11.57 5.12 4.81
N VAL A 129 12.83 4.81 4.51
CA VAL A 129 13.97 5.04 5.41
C VAL A 129 14.63 6.36 5.02
N TYR A 130 14.73 7.28 5.98
CA TYR A 130 15.33 8.60 5.81
C TYR A 130 16.69 8.67 6.51
N CYS A 131 17.66 9.28 5.84
CA CYS A 131 19.06 9.35 6.25
C CYS A 131 19.48 10.82 6.34
N TYR A 132 20.01 11.23 7.51
CA TYR A 132 20.54 12.58 7.76
C TYR A 132 21.29 12.60 9.10
N ASP A 133 22.18 13.59 9.32
CA ASP A 133 22.86 13.82 10.60
C ASP A 133 23.52 12.57 11.22
N GLY A 134 24.01 11.65 10.38
CA GLY A 134 24.58 10.37 10.82
C GLY A 134 23.60 9.39 11.50
N ILE A 135 22.28 9.58 11.34
CA ILE A 135 21.24 8.68 11.83
C ILE A 135 20.35 8.17 10.69
N VAL A 136 19.64 7.07 10.96
CA VAL A 136 18.60 6.54 10.09
C VAL A 136 17.27 6.59 10.83
N VAL A 137 16.21 7.02 10.14
CA VAL A 137 14.85 7.10 10.67
C VAL A 137 13.90 6.39 9.72
N LEU A 138 13.24 5.35 10.21
CA LEU A 138 12.14 4.70 9.53
C LEU A 138 10.90 5.59 9.66
N GLY A 139 10.58 6.26 8.55
CA GLY A 139 9.48 7.21 8.47
C GLY A 139 8.13 6.51 8.54
N ILE A 140 7.93 5.44 7.75
CA ILE A 140 6.69 4.67 7.75
C ILE A 140 6.98 3.26 8.25
N TRP A 141 6.41 2.90 9.40
CA TRP A 141 6.60 1.60 10.03
C TRP A 141 5.28 0.99 10.49
N GLY A 142 5.30 -0.30 10.84
CA GLY A 142 4.10 -1.02 11.30
C GLY A 142 3.03 -1.26 10.22
N MET A 143 3.34 -1.02 8.94
CA MET A 143 2.44 -1.26 7.81
C MET A 143 3.19 -1.81 6.62
N GLN A 144 2.53 -2.61 5.79
CA GLN A 144 3.09 -3.15 4.56
C GLN A 144 2.51 -2.41 3.36
N LEU A 145 3.35 -2.01 2.40
CA LEU A 145 2.87 -1.42 1.15
C LEU A 145 2.04 -2.45 0.36
N ARG A 146 0.96 -2.02 -0.31
CA ARG A 146 0.21 -2.90 -1.21
C ARG A 146 1.04 -3.17 -2.48
N GLU A 147 0.90 -4.37 -3.05
CA GLU A 147 1.68 -4.82 -4.20
C GLU A 147 1.19 -4.23 -5.54
N ASN A 148 -0.08 -3.84 -5.63
CA ASN A 148 -0.72 -3.41 -6.88
C ASN A 148 -0.98 -1.88 -6.94
N ILE A 149 -0.06 -1.07 -6.42
CA ILE A 149 -0.19 0.40 -6.45
C ILE A 149 0.50 0.92 -7.71
N ARG A 150 -0.22 1.70 -8.53
CA ARG A 150 0.33 2.30 -9.77
C ARG A 150 0.98 3.66 -9.52
N GLU A 151 0.65 4.28 -8.38
CA GLU A 151 1.17 5.58 -7.97
C GLU A 151 2.64 5.52 -7.56
N SER A 152 3.38 6.58 -7.89
CA SER A 152 4.80 6.71 -7.51
C SER A 152 4.98 6.86 -6.00
N ILE A 153 6.17 6.51 -5.48
CA ILE A 153 6.51 6.64 -4.07
C ILE A 153 6.35 8.08 -3.55
N GLY A 154 6.64 9.10 -4.37
CA GLY A 154 6.41 10.51 -4.01
C GLY A 154 4.93 10.87 -3.80
N THR A 155 4.02 10.12 -4.43
CA THR A 155 2.57 10.26 -4.24
C THR A 155 2.11 9.54 -2.97
N ILE A 156 2.65 8.34 -2.74
CA ILE A 156 2.35 7.48 -1.58
C ILE A 156 2.87 8.11 -0.28
N SER A 157 4.10 8.63 -0.32
CA SER A 157 4.78 9.29 0.79
C SER A 157 5.22 10.69 0.34
N LYS A 158 4.53 11.70 0.84
CA LYS A 158 4.85 13.11 0.59
C LYS A 158 5.92 13.55 1.58
N ASN A 159 7.04 14.06 1.07
CA ASN A 159 8.08 14.66 1.91
C ASN A 159 7.56 16.00 2.47
N LEU A 160 7.75 16.20 3.78
CA LEU A 160 7.30 17.39 4.50
C LEU A 160 8.47 18.17 5.15
N PHE A 161 9.69 17.66 5.03
CA PHE A 161 10.88 18.33 5.52
C PHE A 161 11.26 19.53 4.64
N LYS A 162 11.94 20.52 5.25
CA LYS A 162 12.44 21.70 4.57
C LYS A 162 13.90 21.48 4.16
N GLU A 163 14.27 21.96 2.97
CA GLU A 163 15.66 21.91 2.52
C GLU A 163 16.56 22.80 3.40
N LYS A 164 17.62 22.21 3.94
CA LYS A 164 18.70 22.86 4.68
C LYS A 164 20.01 22.65 3.93
N LYS A 165 20.76 23.73 3.66
CA LYS A 165 22.07 23.65 3.01
C LYS A 165 23.05 22.87 3.91
N LYS A 166 23.70 21.86 3.36
CA LYS A 166 24.74 21.08 4.04
C LYS A 166 25.87 22.05 4.43
N SER A 167 26.02 22.33 5.72
CA SER A 167 27.16 23.09 6.24
C SER A 167 28.40 22.22 6.08
N ILE A 168 29.22 22.51 5.08
CA ILE A 168 30.52 21.86 4.91
C ILE A 168 31.37 22.28 6.11
N ILE A 169 31.53 21.37 7.08
CA ILE A 169 32.48 21.55 8.18
C ILE A 169 33.87 21.34 7.58
N VAL A 170 34.55 22.44 7.27
CA VAL A 170 35.99 22.45 7.02
C VAL A 170 36.66 22.55 8.40
N SER A 171 37.47 21.56 8.75
CA SER A 171 38.31 21.56 9.96
C SER A 171 39.27 22.77 9.97
N PRO A 172 39.63 23.29 11.16
CA PRO A 172 40.34 24.55 11.28
C PRO A 172 41.85 24.34 11.14
N ASP A 173 42.53 25.20 10.37
CA ASP A 173 43.87 25.65 10.71
C ASP A 173 44.34 26.83 9.83
N ILE A 174 44.99 27.80 10.51
CA ILE A 174 45.93 28.84 10.05
C ILE A 174 45.35 30.24 9.69
N ASP A 175 45.50 31.13 10.69
CA ASP A 175 46.07 32.51 10.72
C ASP A 175 45.64 33.61 9.72
N GLU A 176 45.08 34.69 10.32
CA GLU A 176 45.29 36.16 10.14
C GLU A 176 45.33 36.83 8.72
N PRO A 177 45.07 38.16 8.58
CA PRO A 177 44.67 39.17 9.58
C PRO A 177 43.50 40.11 9.17
N SER A 178 43.19 40.94 10.17
CA SER A 178 42.32 42.11 10.39
C SER A 178 41.93 43.12 9.27
N GLN A 179 40.66 43.56 9.39
CA GLN A 179 40.04 44.91 9.20
C GLN A 179 40.00 45.60 7.81
N PRO A 180 39.06 46.55 7.54
CA PRO A 180 38.28 47.36 8.50
C PRO A 180 36.75 47.42 8.34
N GLU A 181 36.13 47.67 9.50
CA GLU A 181 34.93 48.47 9.77
C GLU A 181 34.49 49.42 8.65
N ILE A 182 33.21 49.30 8.24
CA ILE A 182 32.51 50.33 7.48
C ILE A 182 31.25 50.70 8.25
N GLU A 183 31.19 51.98 8.56
CA GLU A 183 30.15 52.70 9.28
C GLU A 183 28.79 52.66 8.57
N THR A 184 27.77 52.67 9.41
CA THR A 184 26.34 52.88 9.17
C THR A 184 26.04 53.99 8.15
N PRO A 185 24.89 53.91 7.46
CA PRO A 185 24.07 55.10 7.28
C PRO A 185 22.69 54.92 7.94
N GLU A 186 22.36 55.87 8.81
CA GLU A 186 21.04 56.11 9.38
C GLU A 186 19.95 56.08 8.30
N LYS A 187 18.91 55.25 8.53
CA LYS A 187 17.63 55.38 7.85
C LYS A 187 16.71 56.31 8.65
N PRO A 188 15.88 57.11 7.97
CA PRO A 188 15.07 58.15 8.59
C PRO A 188 14.02 57.54 9.52
N ILE A 189 13.75 58.23 10.63
CA ILE A 189 12.68 57.91 11.57
C ILE A 189 11.34 58.07 10.83
N GLU A 190 10.80 56.96 10.32
CA GLU A 190 9.43 56.89 9.83
C GLU A 190 8.49 56.93 11.03
N ASN A 191 7.46 57.78 10.99
CA ASN A 191 6.44 57.82 12.02
C ASN A 191 5.74 56.44 12.11
N PRO A 192 5.38 55.96 13.32
CA PRO A 192 4.70 54.68 13.46
C PRO A 192 3.33 54.70 12.78
N PHE A 193 2.97 53.59 12.14
CA PHE A 193 1.64 53.38 11.58
C PHE A 193 0.68 52.91 12.66
N THR A 194 -0.54 53.45 12.63
CA THR A 194 -1.61 53.06 13.54
C THR A 194 -2.34 51.84 13.00
N ILE A 195 -2.38 50.76 13.79
CA ILE A 195 -3.10 49.53 13.51
C ILE A 195 -4.31 49.47 14.42
N ARG A 196 -5.50 49.22 13.87
CA ARG A 196 -6.75 49.16 14.65
C ARG A 196 -7.43 47.80 14.53
N PHE A 197 -8.01 47.34 15.64
CA PHE A 197 -8.83 46.14 15.69
C PHE A 197 -10.29 46.52 15.91
N ASN A 198 -11.16 46.04 15.03
CA ASN A 198 -12.59 46.26 15.05
C ASN A 198 -13.33 44.97 15.41
N ALA A 199 -14.16 45.03 16.45
CA ALA A 199 -14.98 43.91 16.91
C ALA A 199 -16.08 43.50 15.92
N GLY A 200 -16.43 44.36 14.96
CA GLY A 200 -17.63 44.18 14.14
C GLY A 200 -18.92 44.19 14.96
N ASP A 201 -20.04 43.83 14.34
CA ASP A 201 -21.37 44.00 14.96
C ASP A 201 -21.73 42.90 15.97
N ASN A 202 -21.05 41.75 15.92
CA ASN A 202 -21.47 40.51 16.59
C ASN A 202 -20.50 40.00 17.68
N GLY A 203 -19.56 40.83 18.14
CA GLY A 203 -18.74 40.54 19.32
C GLY A 203 -18.17 41.80 19.95
N ASN A 204 -17.42 41.61 21.04
CA ASN A 204 -16.68 42.64 21.75
C ASN A 204 -15.19 42.27 21.77
N LEU A 205 -14.31 43.27 21.89
CA LEU A 205 -12.87 43.06 22.05
C LEU A 205 -12.46 43.28 23.51
N SER A 206 -11.61 42.41 24.02
CA SER A 206 -10.91 42.59 25.29
C SER A 206 -9.40 42.64 25.08
N GLY A 207 -8.77 43.77 25.44
CA GLY A 207 -7.35 44.04 25.23
C GLY A 207 -7.09 45.36 24.51
N ASN A 208 -5.86 45.53 23.99
CA ASN A 208 -5.47 46.72 23.25
C ASN A 208 -6.08 46.68 21.83
N THR A 209 -6.95 47.63 21.52
CA THR A 209 -7.61 47.73 20.20
C THR A 209 -6.83 48.57 19.20
N GLU A 210 -5.76 49.23 19.64
CA GLU A 210 -4.88 50.05 18.81
C GLU A 210 -3.41 49.76 19.13
N LEU A 211 -2.59 49.61 18.08
CA LEU A 211 -1.15 49.41 18.16
C LEU A 211 -0.44 50.43 17.27
N GLN A 212 0.76 50.85 17.69
CA GLN A 212 1.65 51.69 16.91
C GLN A 212 2.87 50.85 16.53
N LYS A 213 3.13 50.68 15.23
CA LYS A 213 4.22 49.84 14.71
C LYS A 213 4.90 50.53 13.53
N HIS A 214 6.21 50.36 13.42
CA HIS A 214 6.98 50.90 12.28
C HIS A 214 6.89 49.99 11.05
N SER A 215 7.20 50.54 9.89
CA SER A 215 7.26 49.79 8.63
C SER A 215 8.21 48.59 8.75
N GLY A 216 7.72 47.38 8.45
CA GLY A 216 8.48 46.13 8.51
C GLY A 216 8.48 45.42 9.87
N GLU A 217 7.91 46.02 10.93
CA GLU A 217 7.65 45.29 12.18
C GLU A 217 6.51 44.28 12.01
N ILE A 218 6.54 43.22 12.83
CA ILE A 218 5.57 42.12 12.78
C ILE A 218 4.64 42.20 14.01
N ILE A 219 3.34 41.97 13.79
CA ILE A 219 2.36 41.83 14.88
C ILE A 219 2.43 40.41 15.44
N SER A 220 2.70 40.30 16.74
CA SER A 220 2.75 39.01 17.45
C SER A 220 1.38 38.60 17.99
N GLU A 221 1.16 37.29 18.17
CA GLU A 221 -0.12 36.75 18.67
C GLU A 221 -0.54 37.32 20.04
N SER A 222 0.43 37.70 20.89
CA SER A 222 0.17 38.34 22.18
C SER A 222 -0.33 39.79 22.09
N GLU A 223 -0.16 40.44 20.94
CA GLU A 223 -0.59 41.84 20.70
C GLU A 223 -1.99 41.91 20.09
N VAL A 224 -2.55 40.78 19.65
CA VAL A 224 -3.90 40.70 19.07
C VAL A 224 -4.94 40.65 20.20
N PRO A 225 -5.94 41.54 20.21
CA PRO A 225 -6.97 41.54 21.25
C PRO A 225 -7.84 40.28 21.19
N LYS A 226 -8.34 39.86 22.34
CA LYS A 226 -9.21 38.69 22.46
C LYS A 226 -10.63 39.06 22.02
N VAL A 227 -11.27 38.19 21.23
CA VAL A 227 -12.64 38.40 20.74
C VAL A 227 -13.64 37.61 21.59
N GLU A 228 -14.67 38.29 22.08
CA GLU A 228 -15.79 37.72 22.81
C GLU A 228 -17.06 37.80 21.95
N PRO A 229 -17.49 36.71 21.29
CA PRO A 229 -18.68 36.73 20.44
C PRO A 229 -19.97 36.88 21.26
N LYS A 230 -20.97 37.58 20.71
CA LYS A 230 -22.31 37.70 21.30
C LYS A 230 -23.06 36.36 21.26
N ALA A 231 -24.02 36.18 22.17
CA ALA A 231 -24.81 34.95 22.27
C ALA A 231 -25.47 34.58 20.93
N GLY A 232 -25.28 33.32 20.50
CA GLY A 232 -25.81 32.82 19.22
C GLY A 232 -24.84 32.92 18.04
N TYR A 233 -23.64 33.45 18.25
CA TYR A 233 -22.58 33.54 17.24
C TYR A 233 -21.28 32.91 17.73
N GLU A 234 -20.50 32.35 16.82
CA GLU A 234 -19.15 31.85 17.03
C GLU A 234 -18.16 32.69 16.23
N PHE A 235 -17.03 33.06 16.83
CA PHE A 235 -15.97 33.82 16.17
C PHE A 235 -15.23 32.93 15.17
N THR A 236 -15.23 33.31 13.89
CA THR A 236 -14.63 32.51 12.81
C THR A 236 -13.21 32.96 12.45
N GLY A 237 -12.78 34.13 12.92
CA GLY A 237 -11.47 34.71 12.60
C GLY A 237 -11.54 36.20 12.28
N TRP A 238 -10.41 36.79 11.92
CA TRP A 238 -10.32 38.16 11.41
C TRP A 238 -10.42 38.16 9.87
N ASP A 239 -10.86 39.27 9.28
CA ASP A 239 -10.93 39.47 7.82
C ASP A 239 -9.57 39.33 7.12
N LYS A 240 -8.50 39.73 7.80
CA LYS A 240 -7.10 39.50 7.45
C LYS A 240 -6.42 38.90 8.66
N ASN A 241 -5.50 37.95 8.46
CA ASN A 241 -4.78 37.36 9.59
C ASN A 241 -3.82 38.40 10.20
N PRO A 242 -4.02 38.83 11.46
CA PRO A 242 -3.11 39.78 12.10
C PRO A 242 -1.81 39.11 12.56
N ASN A 243 -1.77 37.79 12.74
CA ASN A 243 -0.57 37.09 13.18
C ASN A 243 0.47 37.04 12.05
N ASP A 244 1.70 37.42 12.38
CA ASP A 244 2.83 37.54 11.44
C ASP A 244 2.61 38.58 10.32
N TYR A 245 1.70 39.54 10.53
CA TYR A 245 1.46 40.62 9.56
C TYR A 245 2.60 41.62 9.56
N GLY A 246 3.31 41.73 8.43
CA GLY A 246 4.32 42.75 8.20
C GLY A 246 3.66 44.11 7.96
N VAL A 247 3.90 45.05 8.88
CA VAL A 247 3.28 46.37 8.85
C VAL A 247 3.83 47.17 7.67
N THR A 248 2.97 47.50 6.71
CA THR A 248 3.32 48.29 5.51
C THR A 248 2.60 49.65 5.47
N GLY A 249 1.67 49.88 6.39
CA GLY A 249 0.86 51.10 6.49
C GLY A 249 -0.26 50.97 7.53
N GLU A 250 -1.09 52.01 7.67
CA GLU A 250 -2.27 51.98 8.53
C GLU A 250 -3.24 50.88 8.10
N THR A 251 -3.59 49.99 9.03
CA THR A 251 -4.38 48.79 8.73
C THR A 251 -5.44 48.57 9.79
N ILE A 252 -6.63 48.16 9.36
CA ILE A 252 -7.74 47.79 10.24
C ILE A 252 -8.04 46.30 10.04
N PHE A 253 -8.11 45.56 11.14
CA PHE A 253 -8.55 44.16 11.20
C PHE A 253 -9.97 44.10 11.76
N THR A 254 -10.88 43.40 11.10
CA THR A 254 -12.29 43.29 11.52
C THR A 254 -12.66 41.84 11.83
N ALA A 255 -13.23 41.60 13.01
CA ALA A 255 -13.65 40.26 13.44
C ALA A 255 -14.88 39.73 12.65
N GLN A 256 -14.87 38.45 12.32
CA GLN A 256 -15.93 37.75 11.59
C GLN A 256 -16.61 36.67 12.44
N TYR A 257 -17.89 36.39 12.16
CA TYR A 257 -18.76 35.55 12.97
C TYR A 257 -19.68 34.66 12.13
N SER A 258 -20.05 33.50 12.66
CA SER A 258 -21.06 32.58 12.10
C SER A 258 -22.15 32.26 13.12
N PRO A 259 -23.44 32.15 12.72
CA PRO A 259 -24.53 31.81 13.65
C PRO A 259 -24.45 30.35 14.12
N ILE A 260 -24.68 30.12 15.41
CA ILE A 260 -24.72 28.78 16.03
C ILE A 260 -26.12 28.19 15.78
N VAL A 261 -26.25 27.30 14.81
CA VAL A 261 -27.50 26.57 14.53
C VAL A 261 -27.57 25.32 15.42
N PRO A 262 -28.56 25.17 16.32
CA PRO A 262 -28.65 23.97 17.16
C PRO A 262 -28.99 22.72 16.32
N PRO A 263 -28.40 21.55 16.63
CA PRO A 263 -28.66 20.34 15.86
C PRO A 263 -30.11 19.87 16.04
N ILE A 264 -30.80 19.63 14.92
CA ILE A 264 -32.13 19.02 14.88
C ILE A 264 -32.03 17.60 15.47
N THR A 265 -32.66 17.37 16.62
CA THR A 265 -32.70 16.06 17.28
C THR A 265 -33.57 15.07 16.51
N ARG A 266 -32.98 14.38 15.53
CA ARG A 266 -33.64 13.20 14.91
C ARG A 266 -33.60 12.05 15.92
N LEU A 267 -34.78 11.56 16.34
CA LEU A 267 -34.86 10.36 17.18
C LEU A 267 -34.03 9.19 16.57
N PRO A 268 -33.23 8.48 17.39
CA PRO A 268 -32.39 7.38 16.91
C PRO A 268 -33.18 6.32 16.15
N TRP A 269 -32.62 5.81 15.06
CA TRP A 269 -33.29 4.86 14.16
C TRP A 269 -33.78 3.60 14.90
N TYR A 270 -33.05 3.13 15.91
CA TYR A 270 -33.43 1.95 16.69
C TYR A 270 -34.72 2.15 17.50
N LYS A 271 -35.02 3.38 17.97
CA LYS A 271 -36.29 3.69 18.64
C LYS A 271 -37.46 3.74 17.66
N ARG A 272 -37.22 4.21 16.44
CA ARG A 272 -38.22 4.19 15.35
C ARG A 272 -38.50 2.75 14.90
N PHE A 273 -37.46 1.96 14.75
CA PHE A 273 -37.53 0.54 14.42
C PHE A 273 -38.26 -0.25 15.51
N TRP A 274 -37.93 -0.05 16.80
CA TRP A 274 -38.64 -0.71 17.89
C TRP A 274 -40.11 -0.32 17.98
N ASN A 275 -40.46 0.95 17.72
CA ASN A 275 -41.86 1.37 17.69
C ASN A 275 -42.63 0.77 16.50
N TRP A 276 -41.98 0.65 15.33
CA TRP A 276 -42.53 -0.04 14.16
C TRP A 276 -42.74 -1.53 14.44
N LEU A 277 -41.72 -2.22 14.99
CA LEU A 277 -41.76 -3.63 15.36
C LEU A 277 -42.85 -3.90 16.41
N ARG A 278 -42.98 -3.02 17.42
CA ARG A 278 -44.02 -3.14 18.45
C ARG A 278 -45.43 -3.00 17.86
N ASN A 279 -45.63 -2.06 16.92
CA ASN A 279 -46.90 -1.92 16.21
C ASN A 279 -47.21 -3.10 15.27
N LEU A 280 -46.20 -3.83 14.80
CA LEU A 280 -46.34 -5.04 14.00
C LEU A 280 -46.99 -6.19 14.79
N PHE A 281 -46.64 -6.34 16.08
CA PHE A 281 -47.13 -7.44 16.93
C PHE A 281 -48.38 -7.09 17.77
N LEU A 282 -48.60 -5.82 18.12
CA LEU A 282 -49.71 -5.35 18.96
C LEU A 282 -50.83 -4.62 18.20
N GLY A 283 -50.65 -4.32 16.92
CA GLY A 283 -51.63 -3.62 16.10
C GLY A 283 -52.80 -4.51 15.65
N LYS A 284 -54.03 -3.98 15.65
CA LYS A 284 -55.25 -4.62 15.10
C LYS A 284 -55.29 -4.50 13.56
N GLY A 285 -54.25 -4.98 12.87
CA GLY A 285 -54.10 -4.85 11.42
C GLY A 285 -53.95 -6.18 10.69
N CYS A 286 -54.30 -6.17 9.39
CA CYS A 286 -54.30 -7.33 8.47
C CYS A 286 -52.94 -8.08 8.40
N LEU A 287 -51.82 -7.42 8.74
CA LEU A 287 -50.49 -8.03 8.77
C LEU A 287 -50.35 -9.18 9.79
N LYS A 288 -51.18 -9.19 10.85
CA LYS A 288 -51.17 -10.28 11.84
C LYS A 288 -51.67 -11.60 11.24
N TRP A 289 -52.63 -11.54 10.32
CA TRP A 289 -53.14 -12.71 9.61
C TRP A 289 -52.10 -13.28 8.65
N LEU A 290 -51.38 -12.42 7.94
CA LEU A 290 -50.26 -12.81 7.08
C LEU A 290 -49.15 -13.52 7.87
N LEU A 291 -48.82 -13.00 9.06
CA LEU A 291 -47.77 -13.57 9.92
C LEU A 291 -48.18 -14.94 10.49
N TRP A 292 -49.46 -15.12 10.84
CA TRP A 292 -50.02 -16.42 11.22
C TRP A 292 -50.03 -17.42 10.05
N LEU A 293 -50.32 -16.97 8.84
CA LEU A 293 -50.28 -17.80 7.63
C LEU A 293 -48.85 -18.26 7.32
N LEU A 294 -47.86 -17.37 7.47
CA LEU A 294 -46.43 -17.70 7.33
C LEU A 294 -45.98 -18.72 8.37
N LEU A 295 -46.39 -18.56 9.63
CA LEU A 295 -46.10 -19.53 10.69
C LEU A 295 -46.74 -20.90 10.44
N LEU A 296 -47.97 -20.92 9.94
CA LEU A 296 -48.66 -22.15 9.55
C LEU A 296 -47.94 -22.85 8.39
N LEU A 297 -47.50 -22.09 7.39
CA LEU A 297 -46.75 -22.64 6.25
C LEU A 297 -45.40 -23.22 6.69
N LEU A 298 -44.71 -22.55 7.62
CA LEU A 298 -43.46 -23.04 8.18
C LEU A 298 -43.66 -24.32 9.02
N LEU A 299 -44.76 -24.40 9.78
CA LEU A 299 -45.15 -25.61 10.50
C LEU A 299 -45.44 -26.78 9.54
N ILE A 300 -46.13 -26.53 8.42
CA ILE A 300 -46.41 -27.54 7.39
C ILE A 300 -45.12 -28.05 6.75
N LEU A 301 -44.18 -27.17 6.41
CA LEU A 301 -42.87 -27.56 5.87
C LEU A 301 -42.09 -28.41 6.88
N LEU A 302 -42.16 -28.08 8.16
CA LEU A 302 -41.51 -28.83 9.23
C LEU A 302 -42.14 -30.21 9.41
N LEU A 303 -43.47 -30.31 9.28
CA LEU A 303 -44.20 -31.59 9.25
C LEU A 303 -43.86 -32.43 8.02
N ILE A 304 -43.73 -31.83 6.84
CA ILE A 304 -43.28 -32.51 5.62
C ILE A 304 -41.84 -33.04 5.80
N TRP A 305 -40.99 -32.29 6.49
CA TRP A 305 -39.62 -32.71 6.79
C TRP A 305 -39.59 -33.88 7.78
N LEU A 306 -40.41 -33.83 8.84
CA LEU A 306 -40.52 -34.90 9.84
C LEU A 306 -41.19 -36.18 9.30
N LEU A 307 -42.06 -36.07 8.29
CA LEU A 307 -42.77 -37.19 7.68
C LEU A 307 -42.06 -37.79 6.45
N ARG A 308 -40.83 -37.36 6.13
CA ARG A 308 -39.96 -38.04 5.14
C ARG A 308 -39.39 -39.35 5.72
N GLY A 309 -40.28 -40.28 6.06
CA GLY A 309 -39.97 -41.67 6.32
C GLY A 309 -40.37 -42.51 5.12
N CYS A 310 -39.37 -43.14 4.49
CA CYS A 310 -39.44 -44.12 3.41
C CYS A 310 -39.89 -43.56 2.05
N ASP A 311 -38.91 -43.25 1.18
CA ASP A 311 -39.11 -43.59 -0.23
C ASP A 311 -37.83 -44.14 -0.86
N SER A 312 -38.07 -45.20 -1.63
CA SER A 312 -37.13 -46.18 -2.19
C SER A 312 -36.05 -45.59 -3.12
N GLU A 313 -34.88 -46.21 -3.11
CA GLU A 313 -33.77 -45.92 -4.02
C GLU A 313 -34.25 -45.94 -5.48
N ARG A 314 -34.35 -44.76 -6.09
CA ARG A 314 -34.26 -44.61 -7.54
C ARG A 314 -32.86 -44.11 -7.86
N VAL A 315 -32.05 -45.01 -8.42
CA VAL A 315 -30.83 -44.66 -9.13
C VAL A 315 -31.19 -43.64 -10.20
N ARG A 316 -30.70 -42.40 -10.04
CA ARG A 316 -30.79 -41.39 -11.11
C ARG A 316 -29.68 -41.68 -12.12
N PRO A 317 -29.93 -41.52 -13.43
CA PRO A 317 -28.84 -41.52 -14.40
C PRO A 317 -27.93 -40.33 -14.11
N ILE A 318 -26.62 -40.54 -14.27
CA ILE A 318 -25.61 -39.49 -14.21
C ILE A 318 -25.96 -38.44 -15.28
N PRO A 319 -26.15 -37.15 -14.94
CA PRO A 319 -26.36 -36.11 -15.95
C PRO A 319 -25.07 -35.90 -16.76
N SER A 320 -25.20 -35.67 -18.07
CA SER A 320 -24.09 -35.22 -18.91
C SER A 320 -23.49 -33.92 -18.35
N PRO A 321 -22.15 -33.73 -18.39
CA PRO A 321 -21.49 -32.69 -17.58
C PRO A 321 -21.70 -31.24 -18.01
N ILE A 322 -22.55 -30.94 -19.00
CA ILE A 322 -22.49 -29.66 -19.72
C ILE A 322 -23.73 -28.77 -19.53
N ASP A 323 -24.90 -29.29 -19.14
CA ASP A 323 -26.13 -28.48 -19.21
C ASP A 323 -26.52 -27.71 -17.92
N ASP A 324 -25.79 -27.86 -16.81
CA ASP A 324 -26.21 -27.35 -15.50
C ASP A 324 -25.28 -26.28 -14.87
N LYS A 325 -24.85 -25.26 -15.61
CA LYS A 325 -24.17 -24.08 -15.01
C LYS A 325 -24.78 -22.75 -15.43
N PRO A 326 -25.89 -22.31 -14.79
CA PRO A 326 -26.53 -21.02 -15.07
C PRO A 326 -25.68 -19.81 -14.63
N TRP A 327 -24.61 -20.02 -13.86
CA TRP A 327 -23.82 -18.96 -13.22
C TRP A 327 -22.54 -18.58 -13.98
N ILE A 328 -22.23 -19.23 -15.11
CA ILE A 328 -21.03 -18.93 -15.90
C ILE A 328 -21.32 -17.96 -17.06
N HIS A 329 -22.57 -17.84 -17.51
CA HIS A 329 -22.87 -17.08 -18.73
C HIS A 329 -23.01 -15.56 -18.56
N ASP A 330 -23.15 -15.04 -17.33
CA ASP A 330 -23.48 -13.63 -17.11
C ASP A 330 -22.55 -12.94 -16.09
N ASP A 331 -21.22 -13.14 -16.17
CA ASP A 331 -20.30 -12.19 -15.51
C ASP A 331 -19.99 -11.03 -16.49
N PRO A 332 -20.58 -9.84 -16.31
CA PRO A 332 -20.34 -8.68 -17.17
C PRO A 332 -18.89 -8.16 -17.13
N ARG A 333 -18.01 -8.75 -16.31
CA ARG A 333 -16.58 -8.45 -16.26
C ARG A 333 -15.73 -9.36 -17.17
N VAL A 334 -16.29 -10.47 -17.64
CA VAL A 334 -15.62 -11.40 -18.54
C VAL A 334 -16.12 -11.06 -19.95
N GLY A 335 -15.28 -10.41 -20.76
CA GLY A 335 -15.64 -10.11 -22.14
C GLY A 335 -15.84 -11.38 -22.97
N ASP A 336 -16.50 -11.26 -24.12
CA ASP A 336 -16.85 -12.38 -25.02
C ASP A 336 -15.64 -13.15 -25.60
N GLY A 337 -14.41 -12.72 -25.28
CA GLY A 337 -13.15 -13.28 -25.79
C GLY A 337 -12.72 -14.63 -25.19
N GLY A 338 -13.49 -15.17 -24.23
CA GLY A 338 -13.19 -16.45 -23.59
C GLY A 338 -11.90 -16.43 -22.74
N GLY A 339 -11.56 -17.59 -22.15
CA GLY A 339 -10.34 -17.73 -21.35
C GLY A 339 -9.86 -19.18 -21.27
N ILE A 340 -8.56 -19.40 -21.02
CA ILE A 340 -7.95 -20.75 -20.92
C ILE A 340 -8.64 -21.63 -19.86
N TYR A 341 -9.33 -21.03 -18.90
CA TYR A 341 -10.05 -21.72 -17.81
C TYR A 341 -11.57 -21.62 -17.92
N ASP A 342 -12.11 -21.13 -19.05
CA ASP A 342 -13.55 -21.11 -19.29
C ASP A 342 -13.99 -22.35 -20.10
N PRO A 343 -14.57 -23.37 -19.45
CA PRO A 343 -15.07 -24.55 -20.15
C PRO A 343 -16.29 -24.27 -21.04
N GLY A 344 -16.98 -23.14 -20.88
CA GLY A 344 -18.14 -22.74 -21.68
C GLY A 344 -17.80 -21.89 -22.91
N ASN A 345 -16.60 -21.29 -22.94
CA ASN A 345 -16.10 -20.48 -24.05
C ASN A 345 -14.58 -20.70 -24.24
N PRO A 346 -14.17 -21.86 -24.80
CA PRO A 346 -12.76 -22.19 -24.98
C PRO A 346 -12.10 -21.24 -25.98
N TYR A 347 -10.83 -20.89 -25.74
CA TYR A 347 -10.05 -20.02 -26.62
C TYR A 347 -10.06 -20.53 -28.07
N GLU A 348 -10.55 -19.71 -29.00
CA GLU A 348 -10.43 -20.00 -30.44
C GLU A 348 -8.97 -19.79 -30.88
N LYS A 349 -8.37 -20.83 -31.48
CA LYS A 349 -6.99 -20.75 -31.96
C LYS A 349 -6.87 -19.68 -33.04
N VAL A 350 -6.14 -18.60 -32.74
CA VAL A 350 -5.81 -17.57 -33.73
C VAL A 350 -4.54 -17.98 -34.47
N PRO A 351 -4.60 -18.23 -35.79
CA PRO A 351 -3.43 -18.60 -36.56
C PRO A 351 -2.50 -17.40 -36.77
N THR A 352 -1.21 -17.66 -36.79
CA THR A 352 -0.19 -16.63 -37.03
C THR A 352 -0.32 -16.03 -38.43
N PRO A 353 -0.34 -14.68 -38.55
CA PRO A 353 -0.44 -14.03 -39.85
C PRO A 353 0.73 -14.42 -40.76
N PRO A 354 0.52 -14.47 -42.10
CA PRO A 354 1.52 -14.95 -43.05
C PRO A 354 2.91 -14.32 -42.90
N ASP A 355 2.96 -13.02 -42.62
CA ASP A 355 4.20 -12.23 -42.53
C ASP A 355 5.07 -12.57 -41.31
N TYR A 356 4.59 -13.41 -40.39
CA TYR A 356 5.30 -13.77 -39.15
C TYR A 356 5.55 -15.27 -39.00
N ARG A 357 5.17 -16.09 -39.98
CA ARG A 357 5.27 -17.57 -39.89
C ARG A 357 6.70 -18.09 -39.77
N ASP A 358 7.68 -17.31 -40.22
CA ASP A 358 9.10 -17.69 -40.16
C ASP A 358 9.72 -17.40 -38.77
N VAL A 359 9.04 -16.59 -37.95
CA VAL A 359 9.58 -16.12 -36.66
C VAL A 359 8.73 -16.54 -35.45
N LEU A 360 7.43 -16.74 -35.64
CA LEU A 360 6.47 -17.09 -34.58
C LEU A 360 5.95 -18.52 -34.74
N PRO A 361 5.50 -19.16 -33.64
CA PRO A 361 4.83 -20.45 -33.71
C PRO A 361 3.52 -20.37 -34.52
N PRO A 362 2.91 -21.50 -34.94
CA PRO A 362 1.77 -21.50 -35.87
C PRO A 362 0.50 -20.83 -35.35
N ASN A 363 0.27 -20.85 -34.03
CA ASN A 363 -0.92 -20.30 -33.39
C ASN A 363 -0.54 -19.41 -32.21
N GLN A 364 -1.29 -18.32 -32.02
CA GLN A 364 -1.20 -17.49 -30.83
C GLN A 364 -1.77 -18.23 -29.62
N GLY A 365 -1.17 -18.03 -28.44
CA GLY A 365 -1.67 -18.56 -27.18
C GLY A 365 -1.45 -20.06 -26.98
N GLU A 366 -0.80 -20.75 -27.93
CA GLU A 366 -0.55 -22.19 -27.83
C GLU A 366 0.69 -22.47 -26.97
N MET A 367 0.49 -23.06 -25.79
CA MET A 367 1.58 -23.35 -24.86
C MET A 367 2.47 -24.49 -25.37
N PRO A 368 3.79 -24.29 -25.52
CA PRO A 368 4.69 -25.32 -26.00
C PRO A 368 4.97 -26.37 -24.90
N PRO A 369 5.09 -27.67 -25.26
CA PRO A 369 5.35 -28.74 -24.29
C PRO A 369 6.67 -28.48 -23.56
N ILE A 370 6.75 -28.89 -22.30
CA ILE A 370 7.93 -28.66 -21.44
C ILE A 370 8.88 -29.85 -21.55
N ASP A 371 10.16 -29.57 -21.80
CA ASP A 371 11.23 -30.57 -21.69
C ASP A 371 11.56 -30.79 -20.21
N THR A 372 11.17 -31.95 -19.69
CA THR A 372 11.36 -32.30 -18.28
C THR A 372 12.84 -32.45 -17.90
N THR A 373 13.74 -32.69 -18.87
CA THR A 373 15.19 -32.77 -18.63
C THR A 373 15.83 -31.41 -18.37
N LYS A 374 15.12 -30.32 -18.70
CA LYS A 374 15.59 -28.93 -18.53
C LYS A 374 15.09 -28.27 -17.25
N ILE A 375 14.43 -29.01 -16.37
CA ILE A 375 13.90 -28.52 -15.11
C ILE A 375 15.03 -28.41 -14.08
N ILE A 376 15.21 -27.23 -13.49
CA ILE A 376 16.12 -27.00 -12.37
C ILE A 376 15.32 -26.97 -11.08
N ARG A 377 15.73 -27.83 -10.12
CA ARG A 377 15.15 -27.93 -8.79
C ARG A 377 16.22 -27.57 -7.77
N GLU A 378 16.06 -26.42 -7.12
CA GLU A 378 16.95 -25.99 -6.03
C GLU A 378 16.14 -25.88 -4.73
N PRO A 379 16.64 -26.40 -3.59
CA PRO A 379 15.95 -26.28 -2.32
C PRO A 379 15.68 -24.81 -1.95
N GLY A 380 14.42 -24.51 -1.62
CA GLY A 380 14.01 -23.16 -1.19
C GLY A 380 13.87 -22.13 -2.32
N LYS A 381 13.97 -22.54 -3.59
CA LYS A 381 13.72 -21.68 -4.76
C LYS A 381 12.58 -22.23 -5.62
N PRO A 382 11.89 -21.38 -6.41
CA PRO A 382 10.94 -21.84 -7.40
C PRO A 382 11.60 -22.81 -8.40
N VAL A 383 10.86 -23.83 -8.80
CA VAL A 383 11.28 -24.75 -9.86
C VAL A 383 11.24 -24.00 -11.18
N ILE A 384 12.34 -23.98 -11.92
CA ILE A 384 12.45 -23.20 -13.17
C ILE A 384 12.77 -24.08 -14.37
N ILE A 385 12.38 -23.63 -15.56
CA ILE A 385 12.75 -24.24 -16.84
C ILE A 385 13.98 -23.53 -17.39
N SER A 386 15.10 -24.26 -17.46
CA SER A 386 16.42 -23.66 -17.69
C SER A 386 16.62 -23.07 -19.09
N ASN A 387 15.89 -23.55 -20.10
CA ASN A 387 16.02 -23.12 -21.49
C ASN A 387 14.93 -22.12 -21.93
N ARG A 388 14.18 -21.51 -20.99
CA ARG A 388 13.08 -20.61 -21.32
C ARG A 388 13.16 -19.29 -20.58
N LEU A 389 12.83 -18.21 -21.29
CA LEU A 389 12.61 -16.88 -20.74
C LEU A 389 11.26 -16.35 -21.21
N ASN A 390 10.54 -15.72 -20.29
CA ASN A 390 9.37 -14.94 -20.62
C ASN A 390 9.77 -13.50 -20.85
N VAL A 391 9.22 -12.90 -21.91
CA VAL A 391 9.39 -11.51 -22.27
C VAL A 391 8.01 -10.85 -22.24
N LEU A 392 7.84 -9.87 -21.35
CA LEU A 392 6.70 -8.97 -21.33
C LEU A 392 7.13 -7.61 -21.90
N MET A 393 6.29 -7.03 -22.73
CA MET A 393 6.51 -5.72 -23.32
C MET A 393 5.49 -4.74 -22.74
N GLU A 394 5.98 -3.63 -22.20
CA GLU A 394 5.14 -2.61 -21.56
C GLU A 394 4.59 -1.57 -22.56
N ASN A 395 5.19 -1.47 -23.75
CA ASN A 395 4.74 -0.57 -24.81
C ASN A 395 3.29 -0.87 -25.23
N GLU A 396 2.38 0.09 -25.04
CA GLU A 396 0.96 -0.03 -25.41
C GLU A 396 0.74 0.07 -26.94
N ASP A 397 1.60 0.80 -27.64
CA ASP A 397 1.47 1.16 -29.05
C ASP A 397 2.11 0.15 -30.02
N LYS A 398 2.88 -0.83 -29.50
CA LYS A 398 3.66 -1.78 -30.31
C LYS A 398 3.08 -3.19 -30.31
N SER A 399 3.33 -3.94 -31.37
CA SER A 399 2.96 -5.37 -31.44
C SER A 399 4.09 -6.25 -30.91
N ILE A 400 3.73 -7.31 -30.17
CA ILE A 400 4.68 -8.34 -29.75
C ILE A 400 5.22 -9.11 -30.97
N MET A 401 4.46 -9.12 -32.07
CA MET A 401 4.85 -9.78 -33.31
C MET A 401 5.99 -9.03 -34.01
N ASP A 402 5.97 -7.69 -33.97
CA ASP A 402 7.07 -6.86 -34.48
C ASP A 402 8.33 -7.06 -33.64
N LEU A 403 8.18 -7.09 -32.31
CA LEU A 403 9.28 -7.43 -31.41
C LEU A 403 9.88 -8.79 -31.75
N ALA A 404 9.06 -9.81 -32.06
CA ALA A 404 9.55 -11.13 -32.44
C ALA A 404 10.38 -11.11 -33.74
N LYS A 405 9.99 -10.30 -34.73
CA LYS A 405 10.79 -10.09 -35.95
C LYS A 405 12.13 -9.45 -35.64
N GLU A 406 12.13 -8.38 -34.85
CA GLU A 406 13.36 -7.69 -34.44
C GLU A 406 14.25 -8.58 -33.58
N PHE A 407 13.65 -9.40 -32.71
CA PHE A 407 14.35 -10.39 -31.93
C PHE A 407 15.09 -11.38 -32.83
N LYS A 408 14.42 -11.95 -33.83
CA LYS A 408 15.09 -12.87 -34.77
C LYS A 408 16.14 -12.17 -35.64
N ALA A 409 15.96 -10.89 -35.96
CA ALA A 409 16.97 -10.12 -36.68
C ALA A 409 18.24 -9.88 -35.85
N LYS A 410 18.10 -9.56 -34.55
CA LYS A 410 19.24 -9.36 -33.63
C LYS A 410 19.86 -10.68 -33.15
N TYR A 411 19.07 -11.74 -33.08
CA TYR A 411 19.48 -13.08 -32.67
C TYR A 411 19.15 -14.11 -33.77
N PRO A 412 19.91 -14.10 -34.89
CA PRO A 412 19.59 -14.93 -36.05
C PRO A 412 19.85 -16.42 -35.83
N ASP A 413 20.72 -16.78 -34.89
CA ASP A 413 21.06 -18.17 -34.57
C ASP A 413 19.80 -19.00 -34.24
N ASP A 414 19.75 -20.23 -34.75
CA ASP A 414 18.63 -21.15 -34.55
C ASP A 414 18.47 -21.61 -33.11
N LYS A 415 19.48 -21.45 -32.26
CA LYS A 415 19.37 -21.73 -30.82
C LYS A 415 18.48 -20.72 -30.07
N TYR A 416 18.13 -19.59 -30.69
CA TYR A 416 17.18 -18.61 -30.16
C TYR A 416 15.88 -18.67 -30.97
N LYS A 417 14.80 -19.08 -30.32
CA LYS A 417 13.49 -19.26 -30.97
C LYS A 417 12.39 -18.64 -30.14
N VAL A 418 11.40 -18.03 -30.80
CA VAL A 418 10.15 -17.67 -30.14
C VAL A 418 9.25 -18.90 -30.15
N VAL A 419 8.88 -19.40 -28.97
CA VAL A 419 8.11 -20.65 -28.79
C VAL A 419 6.66 -20.40 -28.37
N TYR A 420 6.34 -19.19 -27.93
CA TYR A 420 4.99 -18.76 -27.57
C TYR A 420 4.87 -17.25 -27.78
N TYR A 421 3.69 -16.79 -28.18
CA TYR A 421 3.35 -15.38 -28.16
C TYR A 421 1.87 -15.16 -27.90
N ASP A 422 1.57 -13.98 -27.36
CA ASP A 422 0.24 -13.42 -27.18
C ASP A 422 0.33 -11.91 -27.37
N ASP A 423 -0.28 -11.40 -28.45
CA ASP A 423 -0.23 -9.98 -28.78
C ASP A 423 -1.25 -9.15 -27.98
N VAL A 424 -2.23 -9.78 -27.34
CA VAL A 424 -3.22 -9.07 -26.50
C VAL A 424 -2.58 -8.67 -25.18
N VAL A 425 -1.89 -9.60 -24.53
CA VAL A 425 -1.19 -9.33 -23.25
C VAL A 425 0.28 -8.95 -23.43
N LYS A 426 0.72 -8.72 -24.67
CA LYS A 426 2.08 -8.29 -25.03
C LYS A 426 3.17 -9.17 -24.39
N ARG A 427 2.97 -10.48 -24.50
CA ARG A 427 3.87 -11.51 -23.95
C ARG A 427 4.41 -12.40 -25.04
N MET A 428 5.70 -12.72 -25.00
CA MET A 428 6.26 -13.84 -25.74
C MET A 428 7.19 -14.68 -24.87
N GLN A 429 7.42 -15.93 -25.27
CA GLN A 429 8.38 -16.80 -24.63
C GLN A 429 9.45 -17.18 -25.64
N ILE A 430 10.70 -17.12 -25.22
CA ILE A 430 11.85 -17.49 -26.02
C ILE A 430 12.51 -18.75 -25.44
N GLU A 431 12.90 -19.64 -26.34
CA GLU A 431 13.79 -20.75 -26.06
C GLU A 431 15.23 -20.31 -26.31
N VAL A 432 16.08 -20.54 -25.30
CA VAL A 432 17.48 -20.12 -25.28
C VAL A 432 18.37 -21.21 -24.66
N PRO A 433 19.67 -21.25 -24.96
CA PRO A 433 20.58 -22.17 -24.30
C PRO A 433 20.61 -21.94 -22.77
N PRO A 434 20.50 -23.00 -21.94
CA PRO A 434 20.49 -22.87 -20.48
C PRO A 434 21.64 -22.06 -19.88
N GLU A 435 22.84 -22.22 -20.44
CA GLU A 435 24.07 -21.56 -20.04
C GLU A 435 24.09 -20.06 -20.35
N GLU A 436 23.30 -19.61 -21.34
CA GLU A 436 23.21 -18.20 -21.73
C GLU A 436 22.00 -17.49 -21.12
N ARG A 437 21.03 -18.23 -20.56
CA ARG A 437 19.77 -17.69 -20.03
C ARG A 437 19.97 -16.49 -19.10
N LEU A 438 20.86 -16.61 -18.11
CA LEU A 438 21.09 -15.54 -17.12
C LEU A 438 21.66 -14.27 -17.77
N LYS A 439 22.54 -14.42 -18.77
CA LYS A 439 23.11 -13.31 -19.52
C LYS A 439 22.06 -12.64 -20.41
N LEU A 440 21.23 -13.43 -21.10
CA LEU A 440 20.20 -12.94 -22.00
C LEU A 440 19.09 -12.21 -21.26
N LYS A 441 18.77 -12.65 -20.05
CA LYS A 441 17.80 -11.99 -19.17
C LYS A 441 18.17 -10.52 -18.89
N THR A 442 19.45 -10.21 -18.75
CA THR A 442 19.95 -8.84 -18.56
C THR A 442 20.26 -8.11 -19.89
N GLU A 443 20.71 -8.84 -20.92
CA GLU A 443 21.19 -8.26 -22.18
C GLU A 443 20.05 -7.81 -23.11
N ILE A 444 18.95 -8.56 -23.16
CA ILE A 444 17.85 -8.27 -24.08
C ILE A 444 17.16 -6.93 -23.74
N PRO A 445 16.80 -6.59 -22.49
CA PRO A 445 16.18 -5.30 -22.19
C PRO A 445 17.09 -4.12 -22.58
N GLU A 446 18.39 -4.22 -22.30
CA GLU A 446 19.37 -3.18 -22.64
C GLU A 446 19.54 -3.00 -24.16
N LYS A 447 19.55 -4.09 -24.94
CA LYS A 447 19.74 -4.04 -26.40
C LYS A 447 18.53 -3.54 -27.18
N PHE A 448 17.35 -3.56 -26.57
CA PHE A 448 16.10 -3.15 -27.21
C PHE A 448 15.61 -1.81 -26.66
N ALA A 449 16.19 -1.30 -25.58
CA ALA A 449 16.01 0.07 -25.14
C ALA A 449 16.63 1.07 -26.15
N PRO A 450 16.03 2.27 -26.29
CA PRO A 450 14.79 2.73 -25.66
C PRO A 450 13.53 2.30 -26.45
N ASP A 451 13.69 1.65 -27.61
CA ASP A 451 12.57 1.36 -28.50
C ASP A 451 11.55 0.42 -27.86
N TYR A 452 12.00 -0.55 -27.04
CA TYR A 452 11.13 -1.46 -26.32
C TYR A 452 11.41 -1.45 -24.83
N GLU A 453 10.35 -1.33 -24.04
CA GLU A 453 10.34 -1.46 -22.59
C GLU A 453 10.00 -2.91 -22.24
N LEU A 454 11.05 -3.69 -21.92
CA LEU A 454 10.95 -5.14 -21.78
C LEU A 454 11.21 -5.58 -20.34
N PHE A 455 10.29 -6.40 -19.79
CA PHE A 455 10.48 -7.12 -18.55
C PHE A 455 10.71 -8.61 -18.82
N ILE A 456 11.87 -9.13 -18.41
CA ILE A 456 12.27 -10.52 -18.67
C ILE A 456 12.42 -11.30 -17.38
N PHE A 457 11.76 -12.46 -17.33
CA PHE A 457 11.75 -13.32 -16.15
C PHE A 457 11.78 -14.80 -16.52
N ASP A 458 12.08 -15.63 -15.51
CA ASP A 458 12.24 -17.06 -15.69
C ASP A 458 10.87 -17.75 -15.78
N GLU A 459 10.79 -18.81 -16.58
CA GLU A 459 9.61 -19.67 -16.58
C GLU A 459 9.65 -20.59 -15.36
N SER A 460 8.75 -20.31 -14.40
CA SER A 460 8.60 -21.11 -13.19
C SER A 460 7.48 -22.13 -13.32
N LEU A 461 7.75 -23.37 -12.92
CA LEU A 461 6.75 -24.41 -12.76
C LEU A 461 5.98 -24.19 -11.46
N PHE A 462 4.67 -23.98 -11.57
CA PHE A 462 3.78 -23.92 -10.43
C PHE A 462 3.47 -25.35 -9.96
N GLU A 463 4.11 -25.78 -8.88
CA GLU A 463 3.85 -27.09 -8.28
C GLU A 463 2.73 -26.96 -7.25
N GLY A 464 1.50 -27.23 -7.69
CA GLY A 464 0.38 -27.45 -6.77
C GLY A 464 0.46 -28.86 -6.18
N GLY A 465 0.43 -28.97 -4.85
CA GLY A 465 0.21 -30.26 -4.21
C GLY A 465 -1.15 -30.82 -4.65
N TYR A 466 -1.14 -31.88 -5.45
CA TYR A 466 -2.35 -32.52 -5.93
C TYR A 466 -2.76 -33.63 -4.97
N THR A 467 -3.94 -33.51 -4.37
CA THR A 467 -4.61 -34.61 -3.70
C THR A 467 -5.67 -35.19 -4.63
N PRO A 468 -5.60 -36.47 -5.01
CA PRO A 468 -6.61 -37.09 -5.85
C PRO A 468 -7.99 -36.97 -5.22
N ASN A 469 -8.97 -36.43 -5.93
CA ASN A 469 -10.36 -36.26 -5.44
C ASN A 469 -11.23 -37.51 -5.64
N ASP A 470 -10.63 -38.68 -5.89
CA ASP A 470 -11.39 -39.92 -5.99
C ASP A 470 -11.87 -40.33 -4.57
N PRO A 471 -13.19 -40.52 -4.35
CA PRO A 471 -13.74 -40.92 -3.06
C PRO A 471 -13.08 -42.19 -2.46
N ALA A 472 -12.52 -43.07 -3.31
CA ALA A 472 -11.82 -44.26 -2.87
C ALA A 472 -10.56 -43.94 -2.03
N PHE A 473 -9.86 -42.82 -2.30
CA PHE A 473 -8.71 -42.39 -1.50
C PHE A 473 -9.11 -41.85 -0.11
N SER A 474 -10.37 -41.46 0.08
CA SER A 474 -10.91 -41.04 1.39
C SER A 474 -11.40 -42.22 2.24
N SER A 475 -11.47 -43.42 1.67
CA SER A 475 -11.93 -44.62 2.38
C SER A 475 -10.79 -45.27 3.17
N THR A 476 -10.91 -45.27 4.50
CA THR A 476 -9.95 -45.93 5.41
C THR A 476 -9.82 -47.42 5.10
N ASP A 477 -10.93 -48.09 4.79
CA ASP A 477 -10.96 -49.54 4.52
C ASP A 477 -10.25 -49.91 3.22
N LYS A 478 -10.26 -49.02 2.22
CA LYS A 478 -9.59 -49.21 0.92
C LYS A 478 -8.15 -48.70 0.92
N SER A 479 -7.77 -47.91 1.93
CA SER A 479 -6.47 -47.25 2.00
C SER A 479 -5.29 -48.23 1.98
N TRP A 480 -5.44 -49.42 2.58
CA TRP A 480 -4.36 -50.40 2.59
C TRP A 480 -4.03 -50.91 1.17
N TYR A 481 -5.04 -51.35 0.42
CA TYR A 481 -4.83 -51.87 -0.94
C TYR A 481 -4.31 -50.78 -1.88
N LEU A 482 -4.89 -49.58 -1.82
CA LEU A 482 -4.48 -48.44 -2.65
C LEU A 482 -3.03 -48.01 -2.38
N LYS A 483 -2.59 -48.03 -1.11
CA LYS A 483 -1.18 -47.79 -0.75
C LYS A 483 -0.27 -48.90 -1.25
N SER A 484 -0.68 -50.17 -1.11
CA SER A 484 0.12 -51.33 -1.52
C SER A 484 0.41 -51.36 -3.03
N ILE A 485 -0.52 -50.88 -3.87
CA ILE A 485 -0.30 -50.76 -5.32
C ILE A 485 0.27 -49.40 -5.74
N ASN A 486 0.66 -48.56 -4.77
CA ASN A 486 1.19 -47.22 -5.00
C ASN A 486 0.24 -46.30 -5.80
N ALA A 487 -1.07 -46.51 -5.71
CA ALA A 487 -2.07 -45.76 -6.48
C ALA A 487 -2.01 -44.24 -6.26
N PRO A 488 -1.73 -43.70 -5.06
CA PRO A 488 -1.59 -42.26 -4.88
C PRO A 488 -0.47 -41.65 -5.74
N ASN A 489 0.66 -42.35 -5.85
CA ASN A 489 1.84 -41.89 -6.60
C ASN A 489 1.75 -42.24 -8.09
N ALA A 490 0.81 -43.08 -8.52
CA ALA A 490 0.60 -43.39 -9.94
C ALA A 490 0.20 -42.13 -10.75
N TRP A 491 -0.48 -41.18 -10.11
CA TRP A 491 -0.86 -39.89 -10.71
C TRP A 491 0.31 -38.93 -10.91
N ASP A 492 1.47 -39.21 -10.31
CA ASP A 492 2.73 -38.51 -10.60
C ASP A 492 3.40 -39.04 -11.88
N ILE A 493 3.02 -40.25 -12.34
CA ILE A 493 3.61 -40.93 -13.50
C ILE A 493 2.79 -40.67 -14.76
N THR A 494 1.47 -40.80 -14.67
CA THR A 494 0.55 -40.50 -15.79
C THR A 494 -0.84 -40.18 -15.26
N LYS A 495 -1.49 -39.19 -15.86
CA LYS A 495 -2.89 -38.82 -15.55
C LYS A 495 -3.87 -39.32 -16.61
N GLY A 496 -3.38 -40.10 -17.59
CA GLY A 496 -4.10 -40.37 -18.84
C GLY A 496 -4.20 -39.13 -19.73
N SER A 497 -4.55 -39.33 -21.00
CA SER A 497 -5.05 -38.26 -21.86
C SER A 497 -6.53 -38.06 -21.56
N ALA A 498 -6.94 -36.81 -21.32
CA ALA A 498 -8.36 -36.46 -21.23
C ALA A 498 -9.08 -36.67 -22.57
#